data_AF-A0A963WKY2-F1
#
_entry.id   AF-A0A963WKY2-F1
#
_cell.length_a   1.000
_cell.length_b   1.000
_cell.length_c   1.000
_cell.angle_alpha   90.00
_cell.angle_beta   90.00
_cell.angle_gamma   90.00
#
_symmetry.space_group_name_H-M   'P 1'
#
loop_
_entity.id
_entity.type
_entity.pdbx_description
1 polymer ?
#
loop_
_entity_poly.entity_id
_entity_poly.type
_entity_poly.pdbx_seq_one_letter_code
_entity_poly.pdbx_strand_id
1 'polypeptide(L)' 'MVPRYARPAMSAIWEPESRYRIWFEIEAHTAVKMGELGVVPESAGKALWDWWATNPKIDV' A
#
# COMPACT_ATOMS: atom_id res chain seq x y z
N MET A 1 16.29 -11.87 -2.94
CA MET A 1 17.33 -12.32 -1.96
C MET A 1 17.83 -13.70 -2.36
N VAL A 2 19.09 -14.07 -2.07
CA VAL A 2 19.59 -15.43 -2.40
C VAL A 2 18.97 -16.45 -1.41
N PRO A 3 18.20 -17.45 -1.88
CA PRO A 3 17.43 -18.35 -1.00
C PRO A 3 18.29 -19.08 0.05
N ARG A 4 19.52 -19.44 -0.30
CA ARG A 4 20.46 -20.12 0.60
C ARG A 4 20.82 -19.31 1.85
N TYR A 5 20.85 -17.98 1.75
CA TYR A 5 21.33 -17.08 2.81
C TYR A 5 20.24 -16.24 3.44
N ALA A 6 19.02 -16.27 2.89
CA ALA A 6 17.92 -15.44 3.33
C ALA A 6 16.84 -16.28 4.00
N ARG A 7 16.40 -15.84 5.17
CA ARG A 7 15.21 -16.40 5.82
C ARG A 7 13.98 -16.03 4.98
N PRO A 8 12.99 -16.92 4.83
CA PRO A 8 11.78 -16.64 4.05
C PRO A 8 11.10 -15.32 4.43
N ALA A 9 11.01 -15.03 5.73
CA ALA A 9 10.43 -13.78 6.24
C ALA A 9 11.19 -12.53 5.77
N MET A 10 12.53 -12.59 5.64
CA MET A 10 13.32 -11.46 5.13
C MET A 10 13.12 -11.26 3.64
N SER A 11 13.04 -12.35 2.87
CA SER A 11 12.76 -12.27 1.43
C SER A 11 11.37 -11.66 1.18
N ALA A 12 10.36 -12.09 1.95
CA ALA A 12 8.98 -11.61 1.84
C ALA A 12 8.83 -10.08 1.98
N ILE A 13 9.64 -9.44 2.84
CA ILE A 13 9.63 -7.96 3.00
C ILE A 13 10.03 -7.26 1.70
N TRP A 14 10.96 -7.85 0.94
CA TRP A 14 11.54 -7.27 -0.26
C TRP A 14 10.87 -7.74 -1.55
N GLU A 15 9.86 -8.61 -1.47
CA GLU A 15 9.09 -9.02 -2.64
C GLU A 15 8.32 -7.81 -3.22
N PRO A 16 8.11 -7.76 -4.56
CA PRO A 16 7.39 -6.67 -5.20
C PRO A 16 6.02 -6.42 -4.57
N GLU A 17 5.31 -7.48 -4.19
CA GLU A 17 4.01 -7.41 -3.53
C GLU A 17 4.05 -6.53 -2.27
N SER A 18 5.05 -6.73 -1.40
CA SER A 18 5.25 -5.96 -0.17
C SER A 18 5.58 -4.49 -0.46
N ARG A 19 6.42 -4.23 -1.48
CA ARG A 19 6.72 -2.84 -1.90
C ARG A 19 5.46 -2.10 -2.33
N TYR A 20 4.64 -2.71 -3.20
CA TYR A 20 3.44 -2.06 -3.72
C TYR A 20 2.35 -1.91 -2.68
N ARG A 21 2.24 -2.86 -1.73
CA ARG A 21 1.39 -2.73 -0.55
C ARG A 21 1.74 -1.48 0.26
N ILE A 22 3.02 -1.31 0.59
CA ILE A 22 3.51 -0.16 1.38
C ILE A 22 3.28 1.15 0.62
N TRP A 23 3.57 1.19 -0.69
CA TRP A 23 3.31 2.38 -1.50
C TRP A 23 1.84 2.76 -1.50
N PHE A 24 0.94 1.80 -1.69
CA PHE A 24 -0.49 2.07 -1.61
C PHE A 24 -0.87 2.67 -0.25
N GLU A 25 -0.42 2.08 0.86
CA GLU A 25 -0.74 2.58 2.20
C GLU A 25 -0.24 4.02 2.41
N ILE A 26 0.97 4.34 1.95
CA ILE A 26 1.52 5.71 1.99
C ILE A 26 0.65 6.67 1.19
N GLU A 27 0.28 6.32 -0.04
CA GLU A 27 -0.53 7.16 -0.91
C GLU A 27 -1.96 7.33 -0.37
N ALA A 28 -2.55 6.28 0.22
CA ALA A 28 -3.87 6.35 0.83
C ALA A 28 -3.88 7.27 2.06
N HIS A 29 -2.84 7.21 2.91
CA HIS A 29 -2.67 8.17 4.00
C HIS A 29 -2.46 9.61 3.50
N THR A 30 -1.69 9.77 2.43
CA THR A 30 -1.45 11.07 1.81
C THR A 30 -2.76 11.65 1.27
N ALA A 31 -3.58 10.85 0.58
CA ALA A 31 -4.88 11.26 0.07
C ALA A 31 -5.85 11.69 1.17
N VAL A 32 -5.85 11.02 2.33
CA VAL A 32 -6.61 11.48 3.51
C VAL A 32 -6.17 12.88 3.91
N LYS A 33 -4.87 13.12 4.06
CA LYS A 33 -4.37 14.44 4.48
C LYS A 33 -4.63 15.52 3.43
N MET A 34 -4.50 15.18 2.15
CA MET A 34 -4.83 16.08 1.04
C MET A 34 -6.31 16.45 1.01
N GLY A 35 -7.20 15.53 1.40
CA GLY A 35 -8.62 15.78 1.57
C GLY A 35 -8.90 16.80 2.68
N GLU A 36 -8.26 16.65 3.85
CA GLU A 36 -8.35 17.61 4.96
C GLU A 36 -7.84 19.01 4.58
N LEU A 37 -6.84 19.09 3.70
CA LEU A 37 -6.28 20.34 3.19
C LEU A 37 -7.06 20.93 2.01
N GLY A 38 -8.10 20.24 1.52
CA GLY A 38 -8.93 20.66 0.38
C GLY A 38 -8.23 20.59 -0.99
N VAL A 39 -7.12 19.86 -1.10
CA VAL A 39 -6.39 19.67 -2.38
C VAL A 39 -7.11 18.65 -3.27
N VAL A 40 -7.75 17.66 -2.65
CA VAL A 40 -8.61 16.65 -3.29
C VAL A 40 -9.94 16.58 -2.54
N PRO A 41 -11.00 15.95 -3.10
CA PRO A 41 -12.22 15.71 -2.34
C PRO A 41 -11.94 14.97 -1.03
N GLU A 42 -12.60 15.37 0.05
CA GLU A 42 -12.44 14.75 1.38
C GLU A 42 -12.72 13.24 1.37
N SER A 43 -13.61 12.81 0.47
CA SER A 43 -13.96 11.39 0.27
C SER A 43 -12.87 10.56 -0.42
N ALA A 44 -11.82 11.17 -0.99
CA ALA A 44 -10.81 10.45 -1.77
C ALA A 44 -10.07 9.41 -0.94
N GLY A 45 -9.55 9.80 0.24
CA GLY A 45 -8.88 8.87 1.14
C GLY A 45 -9.79 7.73 1.59
N LYS A 46 -11.06 8.05 1.92
CA LYS A 46 -12.06 7.04 2.30
C LYS A 46 -12.31 6.02 1.18
N ALA A 47 -12.46 6.50 -0.06
CA ALA A 47 -12.68 5.61 -1.21
C ALA A 47 -11.51 4.64 -1.44
N LEU A 48 -10.27 5.11 -1.25
CA LEU A 48 -9.09 4.26 -1.34
C LEU A 48 -9.09 3.18 -0.25
N TRP A 49 -9.34 3.53 1.00
CA TRP A 49 -9.38 2.57 2.11
C TRP A 49 -10.56 1.59 2.02
N ASP A 50 -11.73 2.05 1.57
CA ASP A 50 -12.90 1.19 1.35
C ASP A 50 -12.61 0.16 0.24
N TRP A 51 -11.91 0.55 -0.84
CA TRP A 51 -11.42 -0.39 -1.84
C TRP A 51 -10.35 -1.34 -1.28
N TRP A 52 -9.41 -0.82 -0.49
CA TRP A 52 -8.35 -1.64 0.11
C TRP A 52 -8.88 -2.73 1.04
N ALA A 53 -9.96 -2.45 1.77
CA ALA A 53 -10.64 -3.41 2.65
C ALA A 53 -11.18 -4.65 1.90
N THR A 54 -11.29 -4.59 0.57
CA THR A 54 -11.67 -5.75 -0.26
C THR A 54 -10.53 -6.76 -0.46
N ASN A 55 -9.34 -6.50 0.10
CA ASN A 55 -8.12 -7.28 -0.08
C ASN A 55 -7.81 -7.53 -1.57
N PRO A 56 -7.62 -6.46 -2.37
CA PRO A 56 -7.36 -6.60 -3.78
C PRO A 56 -6.05 -7.38 -4.04
N LYS A 57 -6.05 -8.22 -5.07
CA LYS A 57 -4.84 -8.92 -5.51
C LYS A 57 -3.86 -7.91 -6.11
N ILE A 58 -2.62 -7.92 -5.63
CA ILE A 58 -1.52 -7.19 -6.25
C ILE A 58 -0.91 -8.09 -7.33
N ASP A 59 -1.05 -7.70 -8.60
CA ASP A 59 -0.62 -8.51 -9.74
C ASP A 59 0.79 -8.14 -10.18
N VAL A 60 1.79 -8.86 -9.64
CA VAL A 60 3.23 -8.59 -9.82
C VAL A 60 4.05 -9.87 -9.85
#